data_AF-A0A7M1T7I2-F1
#
_entry.id   AF-A0A7M1T7I2-F1
#
_cell.length_a   1.000
_cell.length_b   1.000
_cell.length_c   1.000
_cell.angle_alpha   90.00
_cell.angle_beta   90.00
_cell.angle_gamma   90.00
#
_symmetry.space_group_name_H-M   'P 1'
#
loop_
_entity.id
_entity.type
_entity.pdbx_description
1 polymer ?
#
loop_
_entity_poly.entity_id
_entity_poly.type
_entity_poly.pdbx_seq_one_letter_code
_entity_poly.pdbx_strand_id
1 'polypeptide(L)'
;MNRFNMDTRVTVTHTKDFLPLLRTCFEDGLPVSLIVDEGQLCRAEGYIARLDDTSLTLKDGRSFRIATLAAVNGVFIDSYSQC
;
A
#
# COMPACT_ATOMS: atom_id res chain seq x y z
N MET A 1 12.66 -13.35 -29.14
CA MET A 1 13.10 -13.62 -27.76
C MET A 1 13.74 -12.36 -27.20
N ASN A 2 13.22 -11.82 -26.10
CA ASN A 2 14.00 -11.01 -25.16
C ASN A 2 13.51 -11.35 -23.74
N ARG A 3 14.28 -12.17 -23.02
CA ARG A 3 14.08 -12.47 -21.60
C ARG A 3 14.63 -11.29 -20.80
N PHE A 4 13.75 -10.44 -20.28
CA PHE A 4 14.02 -9.70 -19.05
C PHE A 4 13.28 -10.42 -17.93
N ASN A 5 14.00 -11.35 -17.30
CA ASN A 5 13.61 -12.03 -16.09
C ASN A 5 14.31 -11.27 -14.96
N MET A 6 13.62 -10.32 -14.34
CA MET A 6 14.04 -9.69 -13.09
C MET A 6 12.75 -9.43 -12.32
N ASP A 7 12.64 -10.06 -11.15
CA ASP A 7 11.59 -9.86 -10.15
C ASP A 7 11.24 -8.37 -10.05
N THR A 8 10.16 -7.93 -10.70
CA THR A 8 9.68 -6.57 -10.54
C THR A 8 9.01 -6.49 -9.19
N ARG A 9 9.81 -6.44 -8.11
CA ARG A 9 9.37 -5.80 -6.88
C ARG A 9 9.02 -4.39 -7.27
N VAL A 10 7.73 -4.13 -7.42
CA VAL A 10 7.24 -2.77 -7.65
C VAL A 10 7.57 -2.02 -6.36
N THR A 11 8.63 -1.24 -6.39
CA THR A 11 8.98 -0.31 -5.33
C THR A 11 8.50 1.07 -5.73
N VAL A 12 7.67 1.67 -4.89
CA VAL A 12 7.17 3.02 -5.12
C VAL A 12 8.11 4.01 -4.45
N THR A 13 8.49 5.08 -5.14
CA THR A 13 9.46 6.04 -4.60
C THR A 13 8.84 6.86 -3.48
N HIS A 14 7.53 7.16 -3.53
CA HIS A 14 6.83 7.96 -2.52
C HIS A 14 5.54 7.28 -2.05
N THR A 15 5.14 7.48 -0.79
CA THR A 15 3.88 6.96 -0.24
C THR A 15 2.64 7.42 -1.01
N LYS A 16 2.73 8.55 -1.73
CA LYS A 16 1.66 9.05 -2.61
C LYS A 16 1.40 8.14 -3.82
N ASP A 17 2.39 7.37 -4.26
CA ASP A 17 2.24 6.43 -5.37
C ASP A 17 1.40 5.19 -4.98
N PHE A 18 1.08 5.00 -3.69
CA PHE A 18 0.10 4.00 -3.27
C PHE A 18 -1.34 4.43 -3.57
N LEU A 19 -1.63 5.73 -3.74
CA LEU A 19 -2.98 6.23 -4.02
C LEU A 19 -3.65 5.56 -5.23
N PRO A 20 -3.02 5.46 -6.42
CA PRO A 20 -3.64 4.79 -7.55
C PRO A 20 -3.96 3.33 -7.25
N LEU A 21 -3.07 2.61 -6.57
CA LEU A 21 -3.29 1.19 -6.21
C LEU A 21 -4.42 1.03 -5.19
N LEU A 22 -4.47 1.90 -4.17
CA LEU A 22 -5.56 1.94 -3.19
C LEU A 22 -6.90 2.32 -3.85
N ARG A 23 -6.90 3.24 -4.83
CA ARG A 23 -8.09 3.61 -5.59
C ARG A 23 -8.61 2.43 -6.39
N THR A 24 -7.74 1.73 -7.12
CA THR A 24 -8.11 0.51 -7.85
C THR A 24 -8.73 -0.51 -6.90
N CYS A 25 -8.11 -0.79 -5.74
CA CYS A 25 -8.69 -1.72 -4.79
C CYS A 25 -10.02 -1.26 -4.20
N PHE A 26 -10.22 0.04 -4.02
CA PHE A 26 -11.48 0.60 -3.55
C PHE A 26 -12.60 0.49 -4.61
N GLU A 27 -12.30 0.88 -5.85
CA GLU A 27 -13.26 0.89 -6.97
C GLU A 27 -13.65 -0.53 -7.40
N ASP A 28 -12.68 -1.44 -7.48
CA ASP A 28 -12.89 -2.85 -7.84
C ASP A 28 -13.37 -3.70 -6.65
N GLY A 29 -13.44 -3.12 -5.44
CA GLY A 29 -13.82 -3.84 -4.22
C GLY A 29 -12.87 -4.98 -3.84
N LEU A 30 -11.58 -4.83 -4.17
CA LEU A 30 -10.55 -5.82 -3.88
C LEU A 30 -10.04 -5.69 -2.44
N PRO A 31 -9.59 -6.79 -1.84
CA PRO A 31 -8.91 -6.74 -0.56
C PRO A 31 -7.56 -6.01 -0.69
N VAL A 32 -7.21 -5.27 0.36
CA VAL A 32 -5.90 -4.64 0.53
C VAL A 32 -5.19 -5.20 1.74
N SER A 33 -3.89 -5.43 1.58
CA SER A 33 -2.96 -5.79 2.63
C SER A 33 -1.99 -4.63 2.83
N LEU A 34 -2.01 -4.03 4.00
CA LEU A 34 -1.29 -2.82 4.36
C LEU A 34 -0.24 -3.14 5.41
N ILE A 35 0.94 -2.55 5.25
CA ILE A 35 1.93 -2.46 6.31
C ILE A 35 2.06 -0.99 6.66
N VAL A 36 1.88 -0.69 7.94
CA VAL A 36 1.91 0.67 8.49
C VAL A 36 3.09 0.76 9.44
N ASP A 37 3.88 1.81 9.31
CA ASP A 37 4.98 2.13 10.19
C ASP A 37 4.68 3.41 10.98
N GLU A 38 4.24 3.24 12.23
CA GLU A 38 4.05 4.33 13.21
C GLU A 38 4.94 4.11 14.44
N GLY A 39 6.19 3.67 14.21
CA GLY A 39 7.16 3.31 15.25
C GLY A 39 7.16 1.82 15.60
N GLN A 40 6.12 1.09 15.18
CA GLN A 40 6.10 -0.37 15.06
C GLN A 40 5.40 -0.75 13.76
N LEU A 41 5.92 -1.80 13.11
CA LEU A 41 5.32 -2.34 11.90
C LEU A 41 4.01 -3.07 12.24
N CYS A 42 2.90 -2.44 11.89
CA CYS A 42 1.56 -3.01 12.01
C CYS A 42 1.09 -3.51 10.65
N ARG A 43 0.52 -4.72 10.62
CA ARG A 43 -0.11 -5.28 9.42
C ARG A 43 -1.62 -5.16 9.54
N ALA A 44 -2.26 -4.67 8.49
CA ALA A 44 -3.71 -4.58 8.42
C ALA A 44 -4.18 -5.10 7.07
N GLU A 45 -5.13 -6.03 7.07
CA GLU A 45 -5.76 -6.52 5.86
C GLU A 45 -7.27 -6.29 5.93
N GLY A 46 -7.87 -5.96 4.80
CA GLY A 46 -9.32 -5.81 4.70
C GLY A 46 -9.75 -5.12 3.41
N TYR A 47 -11.00 -4.67 3.38
CA TYR A 47 -11.56 -3.92 2.26
C TYR A 47 -11.59 -2.44 2.61
N ILE A 48 -11.26 -1.58 1.65
CA ILE A 48 -11.37 -0.13 1.82
C ILE A 48 -12.86 0.26 1.85
N ALA A 49 -13.26 0.98 2.90
CA ALA A 49 -14.59 1.57 3.03
C ALA A 49 -14.61 3.03 2.58
N ARG A 50 -13.51 3.75 2.86
CA ARG A 50 -13.31 5.15 2.46
C ARG A 50 -11.85 5.38 2.15
N LEU A 51 -11.59 6.15 1.10
CA LEU A 51 -10.25 6.57 0.68
C LEU A 51 -10.25 8.07 0.42
N ASP A 52 -9.33 8.77 1.06
CA ASP A 52 -9.07 10.21 0.89
C ASP A 52 -7.61 10.39 0.40
N ASP A 53 -7.22 11.61 0.03
CA ASP A 53 -5.86 11.90 -0.46
C ASP A 53 -4.75 11.67 0.60
N THR A 54 -5.11 11.62 1.89
CA THR A 54 -4.15 11.51 3.00
C THR A 54 -4.40 10.33 3.94
N SER A 55 -5.56 9.68 3.85
CA SER A 55 -5.98 8.62 4.75
C SER A 55 -6.86 7.59 4.06
N LEU A 56 -6.92 6.40 4.63
CA LEU A 56 -7.86 5.35 4.25
C LEU A 56 -8.53 4.77 5.49
N THR A 57 -9.77 4.31 5.34
CA THR A 57 -10.52 3.59 6.36
C THR A 57 -10.97 2.25 5.82
N LEU A 58 -10.67 1.18 6.54
CA LEU A 58 -11.13 -0.17 6.23
C LEU A 58 -12.58 -0.36 6.70
N LYS A 59 -13.30 -1.32 6.10
CA LYS A 59 -14.68 -1.69 6.48
C LYS A 59 -14.82 -2.14 7.93
N ASP A 60 -13.72 -2.57 8.55
CA ASP A 60 -13.62 -2.94 9.96
C ASP A 60 -13.52 -1.73 10.91
N GLY A 61 -13.55 -0.50 10.39
CA GLY A 61 -13.51 0.76 11.15
C GLY A 61 -12.10 1.30 11.43
N ARG A 62 -11.06 0.51 11.17
CA ARG A 62 -9.65 0.93 11.29
C ARG A 62 -9.28 1.96 10.23
N SER A 63 -8.62 3.04 10.65
CA SER A 63 -8.18 4.12 9.76
C SER A 63 -6.67 4.32 9.83
N PHE A 64 -6.04 4.58 8.69
CA PHE A 64 -4.59 4.71 8.54
C PHE A 64 -4.23 5.92 7.70
N ARG A 65 -3.10 6.57 8.01
CA ARG A 65 -2.55 7.66 7.20
C ARG A 65 -1.75 7.07 6.05
N ILE A 66 -1.95 7.59 4.84
CA ILE A 66 -1.22 7.10 3.65
C ILE A 66 0.29 7.37 3.80
N ALA A 67 0.64 8.49 4.46
CA ALA A 67 2.03 8.85 4.72
C ALA A 67 2.78 7.87 5.65
N THR A 68 2.06 7.05 6.42
CA THR A 68 2.64 6.05 7.33
C THR A 68 2.63 4.64 6.73
N LEU A 69 2.18 4.47 5.48
CA LEU A 69 2.20 3.18 4.81
C LEU A 69 3.62 2.81 4.39
N ALA A 70 4.11 1.68 4.91
CA ALA A 70 5.35 1.04 4.49
C ALA A 70 5.15 0.13 3.26
N ALA A 71 3.97 -0.48 3.13
CA ALA A 71 3.64 -1.32 1.98
C ALA A 71 2.14 -1.43 1.74
N VAL A 72 1.76 -1.69 0.49
CA VAL A 72 0.39 -2.00 0.07
C VAL A 72 0.42 -3.17 -0.92
N ASN A 73 -0.30 -4.25 -0.64
CA ASN A 73 -0.37 -5.47 -1.46
C ASN A 73 1.00 -6.06 -1.84
N GLY A 74 1.99 -5.92 -0.95
CA GLY A 74 3.36 -6.38 -1.20
C GLY A 74 4.21 -5.43 -2.08
N VAL A 75 3.66 -4.29 -2.47
CA VAL A 75 4.40 -3.14 -3.04
C VAL A 75 4.97 -2.34 -1.88
N PHE A 76 6.29 -2.20 -1.81
CA PHE A 76 6.98 -1.49 -0.73
C PHE A 76 7.43 -0.11 -1.18
N ILE A 77 7.57 0.84 -0.24
CA ILE A 77 8.27 2.09 -0.54
C ILE A 77 9.76 1.82 -0.75
N ASP A 78 10.35 2.45 -1.77
CA ASP A 78 11.73 2.28 -2.19
C ASP A 78 12.75 2.71 -1.11
N SER A 79 12.34 3.55 -0.15
CA SER A 79 13.18 3.87 1.01
C SER A 79 13.53 2.66 1.90
N TYR A 80 12.87 1.51 1.70
CA TYR A 80 13.22 0.25 2.35
C TYR A 80 14.07 -0.71 1.49
N SER A 81 14.41 -0.34 0.25
CA SER A 81 15.19 -1.16 -0.70
C SER A 81 16.69 -1.23 -0.41
N GLN A 82 17.21 -0.45 0.55
CA GLN A 82 18.66 -0.28 0.76
C GLN A 82 19.22 -0.88 2.07
N CYS A 83 18.47 -1.73 2.80
CA CYS A 83 19.03 -2.49 3.93
C CYS A 83 19.37 -3.93 3.54
#